data_AF-A0A0N8WIZ6-F1
#
_entry.id   AF-A0A0N8WIZ6-F1
#
_cell.length_a   1.000
_cell.length_b   1.000
_cell.length_c   1.000
_cell.angle_alpha   90.00
_cell.angle_beta   90.00
_cell.angle_gamma   90.00
#
_symmetry.space_group_name_H-M   'P 1'
#
loop_
_entity.id
_entity.type
_entity.pdbx_description
1 polymer ?
#
loop_
_entity_poly.entity_id
_entity_poly.type
_entity_poly.pdbx_seq_one_letter_code
_entity_poly.pdbx_strand_id
1 'polypeptide(L)'
;MKLMADTIPIHGVRNRVAKNGPAIREALRPDDREMFVAELRIALALADDSLDLVPVAAVIDKWWGRAVLTANPEIEAGALADRRRLEAGDLTVLGGTTSYPGGDSEVTDPQVHDPLGHLRRATA
;
A
#
# COMPACT_ATOMS: atom_id res chain seq x y z
N MET A 1 5.82 -25.57 -20.91
CA MET A 1 6.27 -24.96 -19.65
C MET A 1 5.61 -23.60 -19.52
N LYS A 2 4.47 -23.52 -18.83
CA LYS A 2 3.69 -22.29 -18.61
C LYS A 2 3.46 -22.22 -17.11
N LEU A 3 4.24 -21.40 -16.41
CA LEU A 3 4.07 -21.17 -14.99
C LEU A 3 2.74 -20.44 -14.80
N MET A 4 1.72 -21.22 -14.46
CA MET A 4 0.52 -20.76 -13.78
C MET A 4 0.92 -20.32 -12.39
N ALA A 5 0.98 -19.02 -12.17
CA ALA A 5 0.96 -18.40 -10.86
C ALA A 5 0.06 -17.18 -10.95
N ASP A 6 -1.20 -17.42 -11.33
CA ASP A 6 -2.26 -16.41 -11.36
C ASP A 6 -3.03 -16.45 -10.03
N THR A 7 -2.29 -16.51 -8.92
CA THR A 7 -2.84 -16.30 -7.59
C THR A 7 -2.47 -14.90 -7.15
N ILE A 8 -3.28 -13.94 -7.59
CA ILE A 8 -3.26 -12.58 -7.08
C ILE A 8 -3.70 -12.66 -5.60
N PRO A 9 -2.86 -12.32 -4.62
CA PRO A 9 -3.29 -12.31 -3.22
C PRO A 9 -4.38 -11.24 -3.00
N ILE A 10 -5.27 -11.54 -2.06
CA ILE A 10 -6.59 -10.93 -1.78
C ILE A 10 -6.51 -9.46 -1.25
N HIS A 11 -5.40 -8.76 -1.48
CA HIS A 11 -5.22 -7.34 -1.14
C HIS A 11 -4.66 -6.58 -2.35
N GLY A 12 -5.52 -6.41 -3.36
CA GLY A 12 -5.18 -5.91 -4.69
C GLY A 12 -4.86 -4.42 -4.79
N VAL A 13 -3.89 -3.91 -4.03
CA VAL A 13 -3.03 -2.85 -4.57
C VAL A 13 -1.83 -3.58 -5.16
N ARG A 14 -1.75 -3.66 -6.49
CA ARG A 14 -0.51 -4.11 -7.15
C ARG A 14 0.58 -3.16 -6.68
N ASN A 15 1.40 -3.60 -5.74
CA ASN A 15 2.45 -2.77 -5.20
C ASN A 15 3.59 -2.71 -6.23
N ARG A 16 3.43 -1.80 -7.20
CA ARG A 16 4.31 -1.66 -8.37
C ARG A 16 5.71 -1.16 -8.00
N VAL A 17 5.95 -0.80 -6.74
CA VAL A 17 7.19 -0.20 -6.27
C VAL A 17 7.86 -1.16 -5.29
N ALA A 18 9.04 -1.65 -5.65
CA ALA A 18 9.83 -2.44 -4.71
C ALA A 18 10.24 -1.57 -3.51
N LYS A 19 10.23 -2.16 -2.31
CA LYS A 19 10.53 -1.44 -1.06
C LYS A 19 12.04 -1.27 -0.85
N ASN A 20 12.67 -0.51 -1.74
CA ASN A 20 14.10 -0.19 -1.72
C ASN A 20 14.36 1.22 -2.25
N GLY A 21 15.53 1.77 -1.92
CA GLY A 21 15.88 3.16 -2.20
C GLY A 21 15.77 3.58 -3.68
N PRO A 22 16.38 2.85 -4.63
CA PRO A 22 16.28 3.18 -6.05
C PRO A 22 14.85 3.18 -6.59
N ALA A 23 14.05 2.13 -6.30
CA ALA A 23 12.69 2.03 -6.80
C ALA A 23 11.78 3.13 -6.21
N ILE A 24 11.94 3.45 -4.93
CA ILE A 24 11.23 4.58 -4.29
C ILE A 24 11.61 5.89 -4.98
N ARG A 25 12.91 6.15 -5.18
CA ARG A 25 13.41 7.37 -5.84
C ARG A 25 12.79 7.54 -7.23
N GLU A 26 12.77 6.47 -8.02
CA GLU A 26 12.25 6.50 -9.40
C GLU A 26 10.75 6.78 -9.44
N ALA A 27 9.97 6.19 -8.54
CA ALA A 27 8.53 6.33 -8.49
C ALA A 27 8.03 7.68 -7.94
N LEU A 28 8.84 8.41 -7.17
CA LEU A 28 8.46 9.70 -6.61
C LEU A 28 8.47 10.84 -7.64
N ARG A 29 7.59 11.84 -7.41
CA ARG A 29 7.60 13.13 -8.11
C ARG A 29 8.91 13.89 -7.86
N PRO A 30 9.33 14.81 -8.74
CA PRO A 30 10.61 15.52 -8.61
C PRO A 30 10.84 16.16 -7.22
N ASP A 31 9.87 16.90 -6.70
CA ASP A 31 10.00 17.60 -5.41
C ASP A 31 10.12 16.61 -4.24
N ASP A 32 9.29 15.55 -4.24
CA ASP A 32 9.31 14.50 -3.21
C ASP A 32 10.62 13.67 -3.28
N ARG A 33 11.20 13.52 -4.48
CA ARG A 33 12.44 12.78 -4.72
C ARG A 33 13.63 13.44 -4.03
N GLU A 34 13.74 14.77 -4.10
CA GLU A 34 14.85 15.50 -3.48
C GLU A 34 14.83 15.35 -1.96
N MET A 35 13.64 15.52 -1.35
CA MET A 35 13.44 15.34 0.07
C MET A 35 13.77 13.91 0.53
N PHE A 36 13.28 12.91 -0.20
CA PHE A 36 13.59 11.50 0.06
C PHE A 36 15.09 11.23 0.05
N VAL A 37 15.81 11.71 -0.97
CA VAL A 37 17.26 11.49 -1.08
C VAL A 37 18.02 12.19 0.05
N ALA A 38 17.59 13.39 0.47
CA ALA A 38 18.19 14.09 1.59
C ALA A 38 18.01 13.33 2.91
N GLU A 39 16.78 12.91 3.23
CA GLU A 39 16.48 12.14 4.44
C GLU A 39 17.22 10.80 4.46
N LEU A 40 17.25 10.08 3.33
CA LEU A 40 17.95 8.80 3.23
C LEU A 40 19.46 8.97 3.41
N ARG A 41 20.06 10.02 2.85
CA ARG A 41 21.50 10.30 3.04
C ARG A 41 21.84 10.62 4.48
N ILE A 42 21.00 11.39 5.18
CA ILE A 42 21.18 11.67 6.61
C ILE A 42 21.11 10.36 7.41
N ALA A 43 20.09 9.53 7.17
CA ALA A 43 19.94 8.26 7.87
C ALA A 43 21.10 7.29 7.60
N LEU A 44 21.58 7.23 6.35
CA LEU A 44 22.73 6.40 5.99
C LEU A 44 24.03 6.88 6.64
N ALA A 45 24.25 8.21 6.74
CA ALA A 45 25.42 8.74 7.44
C ALA A 45 25.41 8.39 8.93
N LEU A 46 24.24 8.50 9.59
CA LEU A 46 24.09 8.08 10.99
C LEU A 46 24.31 6.57 11.18
N ALA A 47 23.84 5.76 10.23
CA ALA A 47 24.03 4.32 10.23
C ALA A 47 25.49 3.91 9.97
N ASP A 48 26.25 4.68 9.19
CA ASP A 48 27.67 4.44 8.95
C ASP A 48 28.46 4.53 10.27
N ASP A 49 28.16 5.55 11.08
CA ASP A 49 28.80 5.76 12.38
C ASP A 49 28.35 4.76 13.47
N SER A 50 27.06 4.42 13.50
CA SER A 50 26.44 3.67 14.61
C SER A 50 26.15 2.19 14.32
N LEU A 51 26.18 1.80 13.04
CA LEU A 51 25.68 0.51 12.52
C LEU A 51 24.20 0.23 12.82
N ASP A 52 23.45 1.24 13.28
CA ASP A 52 22.01 1.15 13.49
C ASP A 52 21.25 1.49 12.20
N LEU A 53 20.55 0.49 11.65
CA LEU A 53 19.76 0.62 10.43
C LEU A 53 18.29 0.98 10.69
N VAL A 54 17.86 1.08 11.94
CA VAL A 54 16.48 1.46 12.29
C VAL A 54 16.07 2.80 11.65
N PRO A 55 16.90 3.87 11.67
CA PRO A 55 16.55 5.12 11.01
C PRO A 55 16.41 4.98 9.49
N VAL A 56 17.25 4.14 8.86
CA VAL A 56 17.20 3.88 7.41
C VAL A 56 15.91 3.16 7.04
N ALA A 57 15.53 2.13 7.80
CA ALA A 57 14.27 1.42 7.60
C ALA A 57 13.06 2.35 7.77
N ALA A 58 13.08 3.24 8.77
CA ALA A 58 12.01 4.21 8.99
C ALA A 58 11.84 5.19 7.82
N VAL A 59 12.93 5.65 7.22
CA VAL A 59 12.87 6.48 5.99
C VAL A 59 12.29 5.67 4.83
N ILE A 60 12.75 4.44 4.60
CA ILE A 60 12.22 3.58 3.54
C ILE A 60 10.71 3.35 3.73
N ASP A 61 10.26 3.06 4.94
CA ASP A 61 8.85 2.82 5.27
C ASP A 61 7.97 4.05 5.01
N LYS A 62 8.41 5.21 5.51
CA LYS A 62 7.72 6.50 5.32
C LYS A 62 7.52 6.80 3.83
N TRP A 63 8.58 6.68 3.02
CA TRP A 63 8.56 7.11 1.63
C TRP A 63 7.97 6.07 0.67
N TRP A 64 8.00 4.80 1.03
CA TRP A 64 7.41 3.74 0.20
C TRP A 64 5.90 3.94 0.01
N GLY A 65 5.16 4.29 1.06
CA GLY A 65 3.72 4.58 0.93
C GLY A 65 3.43 5.70 -0.08
N ARG A 66 4.26 6.76 -0.07
CA ARG A 66 4.15 7.89 -1.01
C ARG A 66 4.49 7.48 -2.45
N ALA A 67 5.52 6.67 -2.62
CA ALA A 67 5.93 6.14 -3.91
C ALA A 67 4.84 5.23 -4.52
N VAL A 68 4.21 4.40 -3.70
CA VAL A 68 3.08 3.55 -4.11
C VAL A 68 1.90 4.38 -4.59
N LEU A 69 1.52 5.44 -3.87
CA LEU A 69 0.44 6.33 -4.32
C LEU A 69 0.80 7.04 -5.64
N THR A 70 2.04 7.52 -5.77
CA THR A 70 2.49 8.19 -6.99
C THR A 70 2.47 7.26 -8.21
N ALA A 71 2.83 5.98 -8.03
CA ALA A 71 2.81 4.97 -9.08
C ALA A 71 1.41 4.42 -9.43
N ASN A 72 0.40 4.77 -8.63
CA ASN A 72 -0.99 4.33 -8.79
C ASN A 72 -1.94 5.54 -8.64
N PRO A 73 -2.02 6.43 -9.66
CA PRO A 73 -2.82 7.66 -9.60
C PRO A 73 -4.32 7.40 -9.33
N GLU A 74 -4.84 6.24 -9.73
CA GLU A 74 -6.20 5.78 -9.42
C GLU A 74 -6.45 5.60 -7.91
N ILE A 75 -5.42 5.19 -7.18
CA ILE A 75 -5.44 5.05 -5.72
C ILE A 75 -5.23 6.40 -5.05
N GLU A 76 -4.34 7.23 -5.58
CA GLU A 76 -4.08 8.58 -5.07
C GLU A 76 -5.34 9.46 -5.10
N ALA A 77 -6.15 9.37 -6.16
CA ALA A 77 -7.40 10.11 -6.29
C ALA A 77 -8.40 9.75 -5.17
N GLY A 78 -8.56 8.45 -4.88
CA GLY A 78 -9.40 7.98 -3.77
C GLY A 78 -8.90 8.46 -2.41
N ALA A 79 -7.61 8.33 -2.14
CA ALA A 79 -7.00 8.80 -0.90
C ALA A 79 -7.13 10.33 -0.69
N LEU A 80 -7.07 11.11 -1.79
CA LEU A 80 -7.30 12.56 -1.73
C LEU A 80 -8.77 12.90 -1.44
N ALA A 81 -9.71 12.15 -2.02
CA ALA A 81 -11.13 12.32 -1.73
C ALA A 81 -11.45 11.99 -0.26
N ASP A 82 -10.91 10.89 0.26
CA ASP A 82 -11.10 10.48 1.66
C ASP A 82 -10.52 11.52 2.63
N ARG A 83 -9.34 12.07 2.32
CA ARG A 83 -8.75 13.16 3.11
C ARG A 83 -9.63 14.41 3.16
N ARG A 84 -10.22 14.83 2.03
CA ARG A 84 -11.13 15.99 2.02
C ARG A 84 -12.37 15.74 2.89
N ARG A 85 -12.87 14.50 2.93
CA ARG A 85 -13.99 14.10 3.78
C ARG A 85 -13.60 14.14 5.26
N LEU A 86 -12.41 13.66 5.61
CA LEU A 86 -11.86 13.80 6.97
C LEU A 86 -11.73 15.26 7.40
N GLU A 87 -11.18 16.12 6.53
CA GLU A 87 -11.06 17.55 6.79
C GLU A 87 -12.44 18.22 6.98
N ALA A 88 -13.48 17.69 6.34
CA ALA A 88 -14.88 18.09 6.52
C ALA A 88 -15.57 17.45 7.75
N GLY A 89 -14.87 16.62 8.53
CA GLY A 89 -15.38 15.97 9.74
C GLY A 89 -16.14 14.66 9.50
N ASP A 90 -16.15 14.14 8.27
CA ASP A 90 -16.76 12.86 7.92
C ASP A 90 -15.81 11.70 8.25
N LEU A 91 -16.01 11.12 9.43
CA LEU A 91 -15.23 9.97 9.92
C LEU A 91 -15.67 8.62 9.35
N THR A 92 -16.73 8.56 8.52
CA THR A 92 -17.21 7.30 7.93
C THR A 92 -16.20 6.67 6.95
N VAL A 93 -15.18 7.44 6.55
CA VAL A 93 -14.07 6.96 5.73
C VAL A 93 -13.05 6.12 6.52
N LEU A 94 -13.07 6.16 7.85
CA LEU A 94 -12.21 5.35 8.70
C LEU A 94 -12.89 4.00 8.97
N GLY A 95 -12.28 2.91 8.50
CA GLY A 95 -12.77 1.54 8.75
C GLY A 95 -13.68 0.96 7.65
N GLY A 96 -14.09 1.77 6.67
CA GLY A 96 -14.61 1.24 5.41
C GLY A 96 -13.45 0.78 4.52
N THR A 97 -13.46 -0.46 4.04
CA THR A 97 -12.66 -0.78 2.85
C THR A 97 -13.26 0.04 1.72
N THR A 98 -12.62 1.16 1.34
CA THR A 98 -12.98 1.93 0.15
C THR A 98 -13.01 0.96 -1.03
N SER A 99 -14.21 0.53 -1.42
CA SER A 99 -14.40 -0.29 -2.60
C SER A 99 -14.24 0.62 -3.80
N TYR A 100 -13.21 0.38 -4.60
CA TYR A 100 -12.96 1.15 -5.81
C TYR A 100 -14.10 0.93 -6.81
N PRO A 101 -14.76 2.00 -7.31
CA PRO A 101 -15.76 1.85 -8.34
C PRO A 101 -15.04 1.56 -9.66
N GLY A 102 -14.97 0.29 -10.05
CA GLY A 102 -14.40 -0.14 -11.33
C GLY A 102 -13.73 -1.51 -11.38
N GLY A 103 -13.72 -2.28 -10.29
CA GLY A 103 -13.44 -3.72 -10.36
C GLY A 103 -14.75 -4.47 -10.56
N ASP A 104 -14.80 -5.37 -11.52
CA ASP A 104 -15.96 -6.20 -11.83
C ASP A 104 -16.62 -6.76 -10.57
N SER A 105 -17.95 -6.86 -10.60
CA SER A 105 -18.74 -7.45 -9.51
C SER A 105 -18.43 -8.95 -9.44
N GLU A 106 -17.33 -9.32 -8.78
CA GLU A 106 -17.12 -10.69 -8.38
C GLU A 106 -18.15 -10.98 -7.28
N VAL A 107 -19.13 -11.79 -7.66
CA VAL A 107 -20.12 -12.40 -6.79
C VAL A 107 -19.37 -13.04 -5.63
N THR A 108 -19.33 -12.35 -4.49
CA THR A 108 -18.87 -12.92 -3.23
C THR A 108 -20.00 -13.81 -2.73
N ASP A 109 -19.92 -15.09 -3.07
CA ASP A 109 -20.66 -16.15 -2.41
C ASP A 109 -20.32 -16.08 -0.90
N PRO A 110 -21.29 -15.77 -0.01
CA PRO A 110 -20.99 -15.58 1.40
C PRO A 110 -20.71 -16.93 2.04
N GLN A 111 -19.44 -17.32 2.10
CA GLN A 111 -19.01 -18.42 2.96
C GLN A 111 -19.20 -18.00 4.42
N VAL A 112 -20.32 -18.45 5.01
CA VAL A 112 -20.60 -18.29 6.43
C VAL A 112 -19.64 -19.18 7.21
N HIS A 113 -18.71 -18.56 7.94
CA HIS A 113 -17.86 -19.25 8.91
C HIS A 113 -18.59 -19.39 10.26
N ASP A 114 -18.61 -20.61 10.81
CA ASP A 114 -18.98 -20.85 12.21
C ASP A 114 -17.90 -20.24 13.12
N PRO A 115 -18.21 -19.70 14.32
CA PRO A 115 -17.27 -19.10 15.29
C PRO A 115 -15.98 -19.88 15.62
N LEU A 116 -15.83 -21.13 15.19
CA LEU A 116 -14.61 -21.93 15.33
C LEU A 116 -13.82 -22.14 14.01
N GLY A 117 -14.17 -21.45 12.93
CA GLY A 117 -13.34 -21.35 11.72
C GLY A 117 -13.35 -22.57 10.78
N HIS A 118 -14.31 -23.49 10.92
CA HIS A 118 -14.42 -24.63 10.02
C HIS A 118 -15.33 -24.35 8.81
N LEU A 119 -14.84 -24.66 7.60
CA LEU A 119 -15.61 -24.67 6.36
C LEU A 119 -16.62 -25.83 6.38
N ARG A 120 -17.92 -25.54 6.41
CA ARG A 120 -18.96 -26.52 6.04
C ARG A 120 -19.32 -26.33 4.58
N ARG A 121 -19.20 -27.39 3.77
CA ARG A 121 -19.86 -27.43 2.45
C ARG A 121 -21.36 -27.48 2.68
N ALA A 122 -22.10 -26.51 2.14
CA ALA A 122 -23.53 -26.67 1.94
C ALA A 122 -23.75 -27.77 0.89
N THR A 123 -24.35 -28.88 1.32
CA THR A 123 -24.89 -29.87 0.39
C THR A 123 -26.22 -29.38 -0.14
N ALA A 124 -26.29 -29.25 -1.46
CA ALA A 124 -27.43 -29.24 -2.39
C ALA A 124 -28.72 -28.50 -1.97
#